data_AF-A0A7C5RHC7-F1
#
_entry.id   AF-A0A7C5RHC7-F1
#
_cell.length_a   1.000
_cell.length_b   1.000
_cell.length_c   1.000
_cell.angle_alpha   90.00
_cell.angle_beta   90.00
_cell.angle_gamma   90.00
#
_symmetry.space_group_name_H-M   'P 1'
#
loop_
_entity.id
_entity.type
_entity.pdbx_description
1 polymer ?
#
loop_
_entity_poly.entity_id
_entity_poly.type
_entity_poly.pdbx_seq_one_letter_code
_entity_poly.pdbx_strand_id
1 'polypeptide(L)'
;NILQANLLGFELIIKKIHQKLNCKPHVIYIDGNTKPNLKDFNIITQVKADSNIKVVQIASIIAKVTRDKLMEKLHNSYPQYNFINNKGYYDVYHERALKQYGPSPIHRRTFIRKIIQLSLF
;
A
#
# COMPACT_ATOMS: atom_id res chain seq x y z
N ASN A 1 11.06 -3.46 -6.54
CA ASN A 1 11.08 -3.11 -5.10
C ASN A 1 9.79 -2.36 -4.76
N ILE A 2 9.56 -1.93 -3.51
CA ILE A 2 8.29 -1.27 -3.12
C ILE A 2 8.08 0.10 -3.78
N LEU A 3 9.16 0.85 -4.02
CA LEU A 3 9.10 2.15 -4.69
C LEU A 3 8.53 2.02 -6.10
N GLN A 4 9.09 1.11 -6.89
CA GLN A 4 8.64 0.85 -8.26
C GLN A 4 7.20 0.32 -8.31
N ALA A 5 6.81 -0.52 -7.33
CA ALA A 5 5.42 -0.97 -7.22
C ALA A 5 4.45 0.20 -6.93
N ASN A 6 4.87 1.16 -6.11
CA ASN A 6 4.06 2.35 -5.80
C ASN A 6 3.90 3.26 -7.04
N LEU A 7 5.01 3.53 -7.75
CA LEU A 7 4.98 4.32 -8.98
C LEU A 7 4.09 3.69 -10.05
N LEU A 8 4.24 2.38 -10.28
CA LEU A 8 3.37 1.65 -11.20
C LEU A 8 1.90 1.74 -10.77
N GLY A 9 1.61 1.63 -9.47
CA GLY A 9 0.27 1.80 -8.93
C GLY A 9 -0.33 3.16 -9.27
N PHE A 10 0.44 4.25 -9.09
CA PHE A 10 0.02 5.59 -9.47
C PHE A 10 -0.20 5.72 -10.98
N GLU A 11 0.69 5.17 -11.80
CA GLU A 11 0.54 5.22 -13.26
C GLU A 11 -0.73 4.53 -13.73
N LEU A 12 -1.00 3.32 -13.23
CA LEU A 12 -2.18 2.54 -13.59
C LEU A 12 -3.47 3.23 -13.15
N ILE A 13 -3.53 3.77 -11.92
CA ILE A 13 -4.75 4.39 -11.42
C ILE A 13 -5.03 5.73 -12.13
N ILE A 14 -4.00 6.53 -12.41
CA ILE A 14 -4.17 7.80 -13.14
C ILE A 14 -4.68 7.53 -14.56
N LYS A 15 -4.08 6.56 -15.28
CA LYS A 15 -4.56 6.15 -16.61
C LYS A 15 -6.01 5.67 -16.57
N LYS A 16 -6.34 4.82 -15.59
CA LYS A 16 -7.71 4.28 -15.41
C LYS A 16 -8.73 5.37 -15.08
N ILE A 17 -8.36 6.34 -14.24
CA ILE A 17 -9.22 7.48 -13.89
C ILE A 17 -9.40 8.36 -15.12
N HIS A 18 -8.34 8.68 -15.86
CA HIS A 18 -8.44 9.49 -17.06
C HIS A 18 -9.37 8.86 -18.12
N GLN A 19 -9.31 7.54 -18.31
CA GLN A 19 -10.24 6.83 -19.19
C GLN A 19 -11.71 6.91 -18.74
N LYS A 20 -11.97 7.10 -17.44
CA LYS A 20 -13.32 7.20 -16.87
C LYS A 20 -13.83 8.63 -16.75
N LEU A 21 -12.94 9.61 -16.69
CA LEU A 21 -13.31 11.01 -16.61
C LEU A 21 -13.51 11.56 -18.01
N ASN A 22 -14.60 12.30 -18.22
CA ASN A 22 -14.84 13.04 -19.46
C ASN A 22 -13.92 14.27 -19.60
N CYS A 23 -13.03 14.51 -18.63
CA CYS A 23 -12.09 15.63 -18.63
C CYS A 23 -10.74 15.21 -18.03
N LYS A 24 -9.71 15.96 -18.40
CA LYS A 24 -8.36 15.80 -17.86
C LYS A 24 -8.23 16.60 -16.54
N PRO A 25 -7.70 16.01 -15.46
CA PRO A 25 -7.42 16.74 -14.23
C PRO A 25 -6.44 17.89 -14.49
N HIS A 26 -6.72 19.07 -13.93
CA HIS A 26 -5.82 20.24 -14.01
C HIS A 26 -4.51 20.02 -13.25
N VAL A 27 -4.59 19.35 -12.10
CA VAL A 27 -3.45 19.03 -11.25
C VAL A 27 -3.72 17.72 -10.51
N ILE A 28 -2.67 16.93 -10.32
CA ILE A 28 -2.68 15.72 -9.50
C ILE A 28 -1.67 15.91 -8.37
N TYR A 29 -2.15 15.89 -7.14
CA TYR A 29 -1.28 15.94 -5.96
C TYR A 29 -0.97 14.54 -5.47
N ILE A 30 0.31 14.26 -5.20
CA ILE A 30 0.80 13.01 -4.64
C ILE A 30 1.59 13.31 -3.37
N ASP A 31 1.30 12.59 -2.30
CA ASP A 31 2.11 12.64 -1.09
C ASP A 31 3.46 11.92 -1.28
N GLY A 32 4.54 12.58 -0.88
CA GLY A 32 5.91 12.10 -1.00
C GLY A 32 6.77 12.91 -1.96
N ASN A 33 7.92 12.35 -2.31
CA ASN A 33 8.97 13.01 -3.09
C ASN A 33 9.23 12.35 -4.46
N THR A 34 8.46 11.31 -4.82
CA THR A 34 8.70 10.54 -6.05
C THR A 34 7.51 10.69 -6.99
N LYS A 35 7.79 11.08 -8.24
CA LYS A 35 6.79 11.36 -9.26
C LYS A 35 6.71 10.21 -10.28
N PRO A 36 5.52 9.69 -10.62
CA PRO A 36 5.34 8.73 -11.70
C PRO A 36 5.62 9.37 -13.06
N ASN A 37 6.07 8.58 -14.04
CA ASN A 37 6.51 9.11 -15.34
C ASN A 37 5.33 9.25 -16.31
N LEU A 38 4.48 10.25 -16.06
CA LEU A 38 3.33 10.58 -16.89
C LEU A 38 3.43 12.01 -17.41
N LYS A 39 4.11 12.19 -18.55
CA LYS A 39 4.41 13.50 -19.13
C LYS A 39 3.16 14.32 -19.47
N ASP A 40 2.06 13.65 -19.80
CA ASP A 40 0.81 14.33 -20.15
C ASP A 40 0.12 14.94 -18.93
N PHE A 41 0.49 14.61 -17.70
CA PHE A 41 -0.22 15.06 -16.50
C PHE A 41 0.59 16.06 -15.69
N ASN A 42 -0.07 17.14 -15.26
CA ASN A 42 0.48 18.06 -14.28
C ASN A 42 0.45 17.42 -12.88
N ILE A 43 1.54 16.74 -12.51
CA ILE A 43 1.68 16.06 -11.23
C ILE A 43 2.63 16.84 -10.32
N ILE A 44 2.15 17.16 -9.12
CA ILE A 44 2.89 17.81 -8.04
C ILE A 44 3.06 16.81 -6.90
N THR A 45 4.32 16.55 -6.53
CA THR A 45 4.67 15.73 -5.36
C THR A 45 5.07 16.64 -4.22
N GLN A 46 4.52 16.42 -3.03
CA GLN A 46 4.92 17.15 -1.83
C GLN A 46 5.01 16.20 -0.64
N VAL A 47 6.10 16.30 0.11
CA VAL A 47 6.29 15.54 1.35
C VAL A 47 5.29 16.04 2.39
N LYS A 48 4.56 15.11 3.03
CA LYS A 48 3.48 15.42 3.98
C LYS A 48 2.36 16.24 3.34
N ALA A 49 2.04 15.97 2.07
CA ALA A 49 0.90 16.58 1.40
C ALA A 49 -0.42 16.20 2.09
N ASP A 50 -0.48 15.03 2.70
CA ASP A 50 -1.58 14.58 3.55
C ASP A 50 -1.77 15.43 4.82
N SER A 51 -0.83 16.29 5.20
CA SER A 51 -0.98 17.20 6.33
C SER A 51 -1.42 18.61 5.91
N ASN A 52 -1.17 18.97 4.64
CA ASN A 52 -1.28 20.35 4.16
C ASN A 52 -2.29 20.54 3.01
N ILE A 53 -2.64 19.47 2.30
CA ILE A 53 -3.51 19.52 1.12
C ILE A 53 -4.78 18.71 1.38
N LYS A 54 -5.93 19.39 1.41
CA LYS A 54 -7.23 18.80 1.78
C LYS A 54 -7.63 17.58 0.93
N VAL A 55 -7.37 17.62 -0.38
CA VAL A 55 -7.69 16.48 -1.26
C VAL A 55 -6.81 15.26 -0.98
N VAL A 56 -5.54 15.48 -0.60
CA VAL A 56 -4.62 14.39 -0.23
C VAL A 56 -4.99 13.83 1.15
N GLN A 57 -5.38 14.68 2.11
CA GLN A 57 -5.95 14.26 3.40
C GLN A 57 -7.10 13.26 3.22
N ILE A 58 -8.07 13.63 2.38
CA ILE A 58 -9.25 12.80 2.11
C ILE A 58 -8.83 11.49 1.42
N ALA A 59 -7.92 11.56 0.43
CA ALA A 59 -7.40 10.37 -0.24
C ALA A 59 -6.70 9.40 0.73
N SER A 60 -5.90 9.92 1.68
CA SER A 60 -5.22 9.12 2.71
C SER A 60 -6.20 8.41 3.64
N ILE A 61 -7.29 9.08 4.05
CA ILE A 61 -8.37 8.47 4.85
C ILE A 61 -9.03 7.34 4.08
N ILE A 62 -9.44 7.59 2.82
CA ILE A 62 -10.07 6.57 1.97
C ILE A 62 -9.14 5.37 1.79
N ALA A 63 -7.86 5.60 1.51
CA ALA A 63 -6.86 4.55 1.34
C ALA A 63 -6.71 3.71 2.62
N LYS A 64 -6.60 4.34 3.79
CA LYS A 64 -6.45 3.67 5.09
C LYS A 64 -7.67 2.82 5.43
N VAL A 65 -8.87 3.40 5.37
CA VAL A 65 -10.12 2.68 5.67
C VAL A 65 -10.32 1.50 4.72
N THR A 66 -10.03 1.69 3.43
CA THR A 66 -10.14 0.61 2.43
C THR A 66 -9.14 -0.50 2.72
N ARG A 67 -7.90 -0.14 3.06
CA ARG A 67 -6.84 -1.11 3.37
C ARG A 67 -7.16 -1.91 4.63
N ASP A 68 -7.66 -1.26 5.68
CA ASP A 68 -7.98 -1.92 6.95
C ASP A 68 -9.13 -2.93 6.79
N LYS A 69 -10.19 -2.55 6.05
CA LYS A 69 -11.28 -3.46 5.68
C LYS A 69 -10.80 -4.66 4.85
N LEU A 70 -9.84 -4.45 3.95
CA LEU A 70 -9.24 -5.55 3.19
C LEU A 70 -8.48 -6.50 4.12
N MET A 71 -7.74 -5.99 5.10
CA MET A 71 -7.02 -6.83 6.06
C MET A 71 -7.94 -7.63 6.99
N GLU A 72 -9.07 -7.06 7.39
CA GLU A 72 -10.13 -7.79 8.10
C GLU A 72 -10.69 -8.93 7.26
N LYS A 73 -10.98 -8.70 5.98
CA LYS A 73 -11.42 -9.78 5.07
C LYS A 73 -10.35 -10.87 4.92
N LEU A 74 -9.08 -10.47 4.79
CA LEU A 74 -7.97 -11.42 4.66
C LEU A 74 -7.69 -12.19 5.94
N HIS A 75 -8.06 -11.66 7.11
CA HIS A 75 -8.00 -12.40 8.37
C HIS A 75 -8.88 -13.66 8.33
N ASN A 76 -10.05 -13.61 7.68
CA ASN A 76 -10.92 -14.78 7.55
C ASN A 76 -10.24 -15.92 6.77
N SER A 77 -9.44 -15.59 5.75
CA SER A 77 -8.69 -16.58 4.96
C SER A 77 -7.38 -17.03 5.62
N TYR A 78 -6.81 -16.17 6.48
CA TYR A 78 -5.52 -16.39 7.11
C TYR A 78 -5.55 -15.98 8.60
N PRO A 79 -6.36 -16.67 9.43
CA PRO A 79 -6.61 -16.25 10.81
C PRO A 79 -5.35 -16.26 11.67
N GLN A 80 -4.40 -17.14 11.38
CA GLN A 80 -3.18 -17.34 12.16
C GLN A 80 -2.26 -16.11 12.23
N TYR A 81 -2.35 -15.17 11.29
CA TYR A 81 -1.50 -13.97 11.27
C TYR A 81 -2.13 -12.74 11.91
N ASN A 82 -3.33 -12.85 12.48
CA ASN A 82 -3.98 -11.77 13.22
C ASN A 82 -4.13 -10.43 12.45
N PHE A 83 -4.40 -10.51 11.16
CA PHE A 83 -4.52 -9.35 10.26
C PHE A 83 -5.60 -8.34 10.65
N ILE A 84 -6.61 -8.76 11.41
CA ILE A 84 -7.62 -7.85 11.96
C ILE A 84 -7.00 -6.79 12.87
N ASN A 85 -5.95 -7.12 13.61
CA ASN A 85 -5.30 -6.20 14.54
C ASN A 85 -4.09 -5.52 13.92
N ASN A 86 -3.17 -6.28 13.34
CA ASN A 86 -1.89 -5.73 12.87
C ASN A 86 -1.93 -5.15 11.45
N LYS A 87 -3.01 -5.38 10.69
CA LYS A 87 -3.18 -4.90 9.31
C LYS A 87 -2.01 -5.29 8.37
N GLY A 88 -1.29 -6.35 8.70
CA GLY A 88 -0.11 -6.85 7.97
C GLY A 88 1.20 -6.13 8.30
N TYR A 89 1.22 -5.22 9.28
CA TYR A 89 2.44 -4.69 9.85
C TYR A 89 3.14 -5.75 10.71
N TYR A 90 4.44 -5.57 10.90
CA TYR A 90 5.21 -6.41 11.79
C TYR A 90 4.77 -6.19 13.24
N ASP A 91 4.55 -7.30 13.95
CA ASP A 91 4.50 -7.34 15.40
C ASP A 91 5.03 -8.71 15.87
N VAL A 92 5.20 -8.87 17.19
CA VAL A 92 5.73 -10.11 17.79
C VAL A 92 4.83 -11.32 17.51
N TYR A 93 3.51 -11.14 17.43
CA TYR A 93 2.56 -12.23 17.15
C TYR A 93 2.62 -12.66 15.68
N HIS A 94 2.75 -11.70 14.77
CA HIS A 94 2.87 -11.89 13.34
C HIS A 94 4.19 -12.58 13.00
N GLU A 95 5.28 -12.20 13.66
CA GLU A 95 6.55 -12.90 13.53
C GLU A 95 6.45 -14.36 14.00
N ARG A 96 5.84 -14.61 15.15
CA ARG A 96 5.60 -15.98 15.66
C ARG A 96 4.75 -16.79 14.69
N ALA A 97 3.69 -16.20 14.16
CA ALA A 97 2.84 -16.86 13.16
C ALA A 97 3.61 -17.18 11.87
N LEU A 98 4.47 -16.27 11.40
CA LEU A 98 5.34 -16.50 10.25
C LEU A 98 6.34 -17.64 10.48
N LYS A 99 6.90 -17.74 11.69
CA LYS A 99 7.82 -18.83 12.07
C LYS A 99 7.09 -20.18 12.20
N GLN A 100 5.88 -20.18 12.72
CA GLN A 100 5.11 -21.41 12.96
C GLN A 100 4.40 -21.93 11.70
N TYR A 101 3.78 -21.06 10.91
CA TYR A 101 2.92 -21.43 9.78
C TYR A 101 3.53 -21.12 8.42
N GLY A 102 4.71 -20.49 8.38
CA GLY A 102 5.32 -19.99 7.16
C GLY A 102 4.62 -18.75 6.60
N PRO A 103 5.01 -18.25 5.41
CA PRO A 103 4.37 -17.12 4.76
C PRO A 103 3.12 -17.51 3.95
N SER A 104 2.03 -16.77 4.11
CA SER A 104 0.88 -16.85 3.20
C SER A 104 1.13 -16.17 1.83
N PRO A 105 0.29 -16.43 0.80
CA PRO A 105 0.43 -15.81 -0.53
C PRO A 105 0.40 -14.28 -0.56
N ILE A 106 -0.23 -13.64 0.43
CA ILE A 106 -0.34 -12.17 0.47
C ILE A 106 0.88 -11.49 1.11
N HIS A 107 1.80 -12.25 1.69
CA HIS A 107 3.00 -11.70 2.28
C HIS A 107 3.97 -11.19 1.21
N ARG A 108 4.57 -10.03 1.48
CA ARG A 108 5.69 -9.52 0.68
C ARG A 108 6.96 -10.28 1.06
N ARG A 109 7.22 -11.40 0.38
CA ARG A 109 8.34 -12.31 0.66
C ARG A 109 9.70 -11.61 0.84
N THR A 110 9.97 -10.57 0.06
CA THR A 110 11.21 -9.79 0.16
C THR A 110 11.37 -9.04 1.49
N PHE A 111 10.27 -8.71 2.18
CA PHE A 111 10.27 -8.02 3.47
C PHE A 111 10.42 -8.97 4.66
N ILE A 112 10.00 -10.22 4.51
CA ILE A 112 9.99 -11.23 5.59
C ILE A 112 11.10 -12.27 5.45
N ARG A 113 12.00 -12.11 4.47
CA ARG A 113 13.09 -13.06 4.20
C ARG A 113 13.92 -13.37 5.46
N LYS A 114 14.26 -12.35 6.26
CA LYS A 114 15.02 -12.52 7.51
C LYS A 114 14.26 -13.36 8.54
N ILE A 115 12.95 -13.19 8.64
CA ILE A 115 12.11 -13.93 9.60
C ILE A 115 12.06 -15.42 9.21
N ILE A 116 11.86 -15.71 7.92
CA ILE A 116 11.74 -17.09 7.41
C ILE A 116 13.09 -17.82 7.37
N GLN A 117 14.21 -17.12 7.12
CA GLN A 117 15.53 -17.74 7.11
C GLN A 117 16.00 -18.18 8.51
N LEU A 118 15.55 -17.49 9.56
CA LEU A 118 15.87 -17.83 10.94
C LEU A 118 15.11 -19.06 11.46
N SER A 119 14.04 -19.50 10.80
CA SER A 119 13.28 -20.70 11.18
C SER A 119 13.77 -21.99 10.50
N LEU A 120 14.84 -21.91 9.69
CA LEU A 120 15.46 -23.07 9.01
C LEU A 120 16.76 -23.54 9.68
N PHE A 121 17.06 -23.00 10.87
CA PHE A 121 18.15 -23.39 11.76
C PHE A 121 17.59 -23.54 13.17
#